data_AF-A0A2T0MNP1-F1
#
_entry.id   AF-A0A2T0MNP1-F1
#
_cell.length_a   1.000
_cell.length_b   1.000
_cell.length_c   1.000
_cell.angle_alpha   90.00
_cell.angle_beta   90.00
_cell.angle_gamma   90.00
#
_symmetry.space_group_name_H-M   'P 1'
#
loop_
_entity.id
_entity.type
_entity.pdbx_description
1 polymer ?
#
loop_
_entity_poly.entity_id
_entity_poly.type
_entity_poly.pdbx_seq_one_letter_code
_entity_poly.pdbx_strand_id
1 'polypeptide(L)'
;MTITTGPLLAPSVRAVKSLAGGEIETYLQMFPPRSPGTDWVTTRSSHEEVLHRLDQPPFENGKDSTHLMRMVGARLLLRWLETFEGETWQQRWNASPGATTSIGWTAAPLAWGTAHGRKPQRAGLESGLLALVCADVIRPSMAWLSSSMSPHLRGAIETARDPKGFTDLRNARMPGQPDQRRTSKALNALARILAAKGGGIDDIVVGDVLELLLAATPTFTSPAQLVDRFDLKCKPIRDLLVSYLTERQPSIDYVTLMQLSRNLVGYFWADLEQHHPGIDSLHLAPEVPDSWKARIAVKTVKHRMPNGTVATTTEPRIAALMIRLACGGSTWTSPNGLWTSPSVGGRGPSRAQ
;
A
#
# COMPACT_ATOMS: atom_id res chain seq x y z
N MET A 1 45.40 10.42 -34.40
CA MET A 1 44.47 9.29 -34.20
C MET A 1 43.35 9.78 -33.30
N THR A 2 42.22 10.17 -33.88
CA THR A 2 41.03 10.67 -33.19
C THR A 2 40.17 9.48 -32.78
N ILE A 3 39.97 9.29 -31.46
CA ILE A 3 39.09 8.25 -30.93
C ILE A 3 37.67 8.82 -30.91
N THR A 4 36.83 8.33 -31.81
CA THR A 4 35.40 8.61 -31.87
C THR A 4 34.70 7.88 -30.72
N THR A 5 34.33 8.61 -29.67
CA THR A 5 33.46 8.11 -28.59
C THR A 5 32.02 8.04 -29.11
N GLY A 6 31.58 6.87 -29.57
CA GLY A 6 30.18 6.63 -29.90
C GLY A 6 29.29 6.71 -28.65
N PRO A 7 28.06 7.22 -28.74
CA PRO A 7 27.14 7.25 -27.61
C PRO A 7 26.86 5.81 -27.14
N LEU A 8 27.05 5.56 -25.85
CA LEU A 8 26.62 4.33 -25.18
C LEU A 8 25.10 4.23 -25.32
N LEU A 9 24.65 3.50 -26.35
CA LEU A 9 23.27 3.07 -26.47
C LEU A 9 22.96 2.24 -25.23
N ALA A 10 22.11 2.77 -24.35
CA ALA A 10 21.58 2.01 -23.23
C ALA A 10 20.99 0.70 -23.81
N PRO A 11 21.40 -0.48 -23.29
CA PRO A 11 20.83 -1.74 -23.77
C PRO A 11 19.31 -1.65 -23.63
N SER A 12 18.59 -2.12 -24.65
CA SER A 12 17.14 -2.16 -24.60
C SER A 12 16.74 -2.87 -23.32
N VAL A 13 16.03 -2.15 -22.43
CA VAL A 13 15.54 -2.71 -21.18
C VAL A 13 14.55 -3.79 -21.58
N ARG A 14 15.03 -5.02 -21.68
CA ARG A 14 14.19 -6.22 -21.69
C ARG A 14 13.33 -6.05 -20.44
N ALA A 15 12.03 -5.84 -20.62
CA ALA A 15 11.12 -5.61 -19.51
C ALA A 15 11.26 -6.79 -18.54
N VAL A 16 11.98 -6.57 -17.44
CA VAL A 16 12.10 -7.55 -16.36
C VAL A 16 10.69 -7.76 -15.87
N LYS A 17 10.12 -8.91 -16.25
CA LYS A 17 8.76 -9.29 -15.88
C LYS A 17 8.81 -9.70 -14.41
N SER A 18 8.59 -8.72 -13.53
CA SER A 18 8.52 -8.89 -12.08
C SER A 18 9.84 -9.29 -11.42
N LEU A 19 10.08 -8.75 -10.23
CA LEU A 19 11.11 -9.25 -9.32
C LEU A 19 10.40 -10.18 -8.32
N ALA A 20 10.65 -11.48 -8.40
CA ALA A 20 10.23 -12.42 -7.35
C ALA A 20 11.04 -12.17 -6.05
N GLY A 21 10.53 -12.59 -4.89
CA GLY A 21 11.19 -12.33 -3.60
C GLY A 21 12.65 -12.76 -3.51
N GLY A 22 12.97 -13.95 -4.03
CA GLY A 22 14.36 -14.44 -4.08
C GLY A 22 15.25 -13.68 -5.06
N GLU A 23 14.67 -13.07 -6.10
CA GLU A 23 15.42 -12.19 -7.01
C GLU A 23 15.75 -10.85 -6.33
N ILE A 24 14.82 -10.30 -5.54
CA ILE A 24 15.04 -9.06 -4.77
C ILE A 24 16.21 -9.22 -3.79
N GLU A 25 16.31 -10.35 -3.08
CA GLU A 25 17.42 -10.63 -2.16
C GLU A 25 18.77 -10.68 -2.89
N THR A 26 18.81 -11.28 -4.08
CA THR A 26 20.02 -11.28 -4.92
C THR A 26 20.39 -9.86 -5.36
N TYR A 27 19.41 -9.06 -5.77
CA TYR A 27 19.66 -7.66 -6.13
C TYR A 27 20.05 -6.79 -4.93
N LEU A 28 19.59 -7.09 -3.72
CA LEU A 28 20.01 -6.38 -2.49
C LEU A 28 21.49 -6.63 -2.16
N GLN A 29 22.05 -7.79 -2.53
CA GLN A 29 23.49 -8.03 -2.40
C GLN A 29 24.29 -7.18 -3.41
N MET A 30 23.77 -7.00 -4.62
CA MET A 30 24.42 -6.20 -5.67
C MET A 30 24.26 -4.69 -5.46
N PHE A 31 23.11 -4.27 -4.94
CA PHE A 31 22.73 -2.88 -4.71
C PHE A 31 22.32 -2.72 -3.24
N PRO A 32 23.29 -2.62 -2.31
CA PRO A 32 22.99 -2.55 -0.89
C PRO A 32 22.19 -1.29 -0.55
N PRO A 33 21.14 -1.41 0.29
CA PRO A 33 20.38 -0.27 0.77
C PRO A 33 21.21 0.60 1.72
N ARG A 34 20.86 1.90 1.83
CA ARG A 34 21.47 2.77 2.86
C ARG A 34 21.06 2.29 4.26
N SER A 35 21.96 2.35 5.24
CA SER A 35 21.56 2.07 6.62
C SER A 35 20.62 3.18 7.14
N PRO A 36 19.51 2.85 7.82
CA PRO A 36 18.76 3.85 8.54
C PRO A 36 19.68 4.41 9.64
N GLY A 37 19.92 5.73 9.61
CA GLY A 37 20.68 6.38 10.68
C GLY A 37 20.05 6.08 12.04
N THR A 38 20.87 5.96 13.08
CA THR A 38 20.42 5.69 14.46
C THR A 38 20.52 6.92 15.36
N ASP A 39 21.26 7.94 14.93
CA ASP A 39 21.44 9.22 15.62
C ASP A 39 21.59 10.35 14.58
N TRP A 40 20.92 11.47 14.80
CA TRP A 40 20.97 12.69 13.99
C TRP A 40 20.44 13.89 14.79
N VAL A 41 20.75 15.10 14.35
CA VAL A 41 20.53 16.34 15.12
C VAL A 41 19.10 16.45 15.68
N THR A 42 18.08 16.34 14.83
CA THR A 42 16.69 16.56 15.26
C THR A 42 16.18 15.50 16.24
N THR A 43 16.68 14.26 16.19
CA THR A 43 16.24 13.22 17.13
C THR A 43 16.83 13.42 18.54
N ARG A 44 17.85 14.27 18.69
CA ARG A 44 18.42 14.68 19.99
C ARG A 44 17.80 15.96 20.55
N SER A 45 16.96 16.65 19.77
CA SER A 45 16.33 17.89 20.21
C SER A 45 15.50 17.68 21.48
N SER A 46 15.43 18.69 22.33
CA SER A 46 14.57 18.65 23.50
C SER A 46 13.09 18.60 23.10
N HIS A 47 12.23 18.21 24.04
CA HIS A 47 10.79 18.25 23.85
C HIS A 47 10.31 19.62 23.38
N GLU A 48 10.79 20.69 24.02
CA GLU A 48 10.38 22.06 23.73
C GLU A 48 10.85 22.51 22.35
N GLU A 49 12.08 22.17 21.97
CA GLU A 49 12.64 22.45 20.64
C GLU A 49 11.85 21.76 19.53
N VAL A 50 11.45 20.50 19.74
CA VAL A 50 10.61 19.77 18.78
C VAL A 50 9.26 20.46 18.60
N LEU A 51 8.59 20.82 19.70
CA LEU A 51 7.30 21.51 19.62
C LEU A 51 7.43 22.90 19.00
N HIS A 52 8.46 23.65 19.34
CA HIS A 52 8.74 24.95 18.74
C HIS A 52 8.93 24.81 17.23
N ARG A 53 9.72 23.83 16.78
CA ARG A 53 9.92 23.54 15.35
C ARG A 53 8.62 23.20 14.64
N LEU A 54 7.74 22.40 15.25
CA LEU A 54 6.43 22.06 14.67
C LEU A 54 5.50 23.27 14.57
N ASP A 55 5.71 24.30 15.38
CA ASP A 55 4.94 25.55 15.39
C ASP A 55 5.50 26.61 14.42
N GLN A 56 6.46 26.25 13.58
CA GLN A 56 7.03 27.12 12.54
C GLN A 56 6.71 26.57 11.13
N PRO A 57 6.75 27.42 10.09
CA PRO A 57 6.74 26.96 8.71
C PRO A 57 7.88 25.96 8.45
N PRO A 58 7.65 24.89 7.66
CA PRO A 58 6.46 24.61 6.86
C PRO A 58 5.37 23.76 7.56
N PHE A 59 5.50 23.48 8.85
CA PHE A 59 4.58 22.60 9.59
C PHE A 59 3.30 23.34 10.02
N GLU A 60 3.47 24.58 10.48
CA GLU A 60 2.43 25.58 10.67
C GLU A 60 2.11 26.22 9.31
N ASN A 61 0.82 26.24 8.94
CA ASN A 61 0.37 26.72 7.62
C ASN A 61 -0.95 27.51 7.68
N GLY A 62 -1.28 28.11 8.82
CA GLY A 62 -2.46 28.94 9.03
C GLY A 62 -3.80 28.19 9.09
N LYS A 63 -3.80 26.84 9.12
CA LYS A 63 -5.02 26.04 9.35
C LYS A 63 -5.11 25.60 10.81
N ASP A 64 -5.72 26.45 11.61
CA ASP A 64 -5.73 26.35 13.08
C ASP A 64 -6.13 24.97 13.61
N SER A 65 -7.25 24.39 13.17
CA SER A 65 -7.77 23.15 13.75
C SER A 65 -6.90 21.91 13.49
N THR A 66 -6.30 21.81 12.29
CA THR A 66 -5.46 20.67 11.92
C THR A 66 -4.09 20.77 12.59
N HIS A 67 -3.53 21.98 12.63
CA HIS A 67 -2.28 22.25 13.32
C HIS A 67 -2.40 22.00 14.83
N LEU A 68 -3.46 22.51 15.47
CA LEU A 68 -3.75 22.23 16.88
C LEU A 68 -3.84 20.71 17.16
N MET A 69 -4.50 19.94 16.29
CA MET A 69 -4.60 18.49 16.46
C MET A 69 -3.23 17.79 16.35
N ARG A 70 -2.36 18.23 15.43
CA ARG A 70 -0.97 17.75 15.33
C ARG A 70 -0.19 18.07 16.60
N MET A 71 -0.26 19.31 17.07
CA MET A 71 0.46 19.78 18.25
C MET A 71 0.03 19.04 19.51
N VAL A 72 -1.28 18.82 19.70
CA VAL A 72 -1.81 18.04 20.83
C VAL A 72 -1.32 16.59 20.76
N GLY A 73 -1.38 15.96 19.58
CA GLY A 73 -0.90 14.59 19.36
C GLY A 73 0.59 14.43 19.59
N ALA A 74 1.40 15.29 18.97
CA ALA A 74 2.86 15.28 19.08
C ALA A 74 3.30 15.46 20.53
N ARG A 75 2.72 16.43 21.26
CA ARG A 75 3.01 16.66 22.68
C ARG A 75 2.71 15.43 23.53
N LEU A 76 1.59 14.74 23.29
CA LEU A 76 1.27 13.52 24.02
C LEU A 76 2.25 12.40 23.70
N LEU A 77 2.60 12.21 22.43
CA LEU A 77 3.55 11.19 21.99
C LEU A 77 4.93 11.42 22.57
N LEU A 78 5.44 12.66 22.58
CA LEU A 78 6.74 12.97 23.17
C LEU A 78 6.77 12.64 24.66
N ARG A 79 5.74 13.03 25.44
CA ARG A 79 5.65 12.64 26.87
C ARG A 79 5.57 11.15 27.08
N TRP A 80 4.83 10.46 26.22
CA TRP A 80 4.73 9.01 26.29
C TRP A 80 6.09 8.36 25.97
N LEU A 81 6.80 8.84 24.96
CA LEU A 81 8.13 8.36 24.57
C LEU A 81 9.20 8.64 25.63
N GLU A 82 9.07 9.72 26.41
CA GLU A 82 9.94 10.01 27.56
C GLU A 82 9.95 8.89 28.61
N THR A 83 8.92 8.03 28.63
CA THR A 83 8.83 6.90 29.58
C THR A 83 9.67 5.68 29.17
N PHE A 84 10.21 5.66 27.95
CA PHE A 84 11.06 4.57 27.45
C PHE A 84 12.54 4.97 27.50
N GLU A 85 13.42 3.98 27.59
CA GLU A 85 14.87 4.18 27.59
C GLU A 85 15.36 4.72 26.24
N GLY A 86 16.39 5.59 26.30
CA GLY A 86 17.03 6.16 25.11
C GLY A 86 17.46 7.62 25.30
N GLU A 87 18.58 7.97 24.70
CA GLU A 87 19.10 9.35 24.63
C GLU A 87 18.47 10.16 23.51
N THR A 88 17.90 9.49 22.50
CA THR A 88 17.25 10.14 21.34
C THR A 88 15.77 9.74 21.22
N TRP A 89 14.97 10.57 20.55
CA TRP A 89 13.58 10.25 20.24
C TRP A 89 13.46 8.98 19.40
N GLN A 90 14.42 8.71 18.52
CA GLN A 90 14.43 7.48 17.71
C GLN A 90 14.66 6.24 18.57
N GLN A 91 15.59 6.30 19.54
CA GLN A 91 15.84 5.20 20.46
C GLN A 91 14.59 4.92 21.31
N ARG A 92 13.96 5.97 21.85
CA ARG A 92 12.71 5.87 22.61
C ARG A 92 11.56 5.32 21.78
N TRP A 93 11.44 5.74 20.51
CA TRP A 93 10.46 5.17 19.58
C TRP A 93 10.70 3.67 19.39
N ASN A 94 11.93 3.27 19.08
CA ASN A 94 12.31 1.87 18.86
C ASN A 94 12.09 1.00 20.10
N ALA A 95 12.31 1.55 21.31
CA ALA A 95 12.05 0.87 22.58
C ALA A 95 10.55 0.78 22.92
N SER A 96 9.70 1.57 22.24
CA SER A 96 8.26 1.57 22.48
C SER A 96 7.52 0.48 21.70
N PRO A 97 6.38 -0.02 22.21
CA PRO A 97 5.49 -0.91 21.45
C PRO A 97 4.96 -0.32 20.14
N GLY A 98 5.01 1.00 19.99
CA GLY A 98 4.53 1.70 18.79
C GLY A 98 5.38 1.42 17.55
N ALA A 99 6.67 1.11 17.72
CA ALA A 99 7.60 0.84 16.63
C ALA A 99 7.44 -0.56 16.02
N THR A 100 6.85 -1.51 16.75
CA THR A 100 6.78 -2.92 16.33
C THR A 100 5.88 -3.12 15.09
N THR A 101 4.73 -2.47 15.04
CA THR A 101 3.78 -2.61 13.94
C THR A 101 2.95 -1.35 13.77
N SER A 102 2.54 -1.05 12.53
CA SER A 102 1.64 0.06 12.24
C SER A 102 0.18 -0.28 12.54
N ILE A 103 -0.16 -1.55 12.77
CA ILE A 103 -1.54 -1.98 13.03
C ILE A 103 -1.80 -1.85 14.53
N GLY A 104 -2.75 -1.00 14.91
CA GLY A 104 -3.15 -0.84 16.31
C GLY A 104 -2.14 -0.11 17.20
N TRP A 105 -1.07 0.46 16.63
CA TRP A 105 0.02 1.13 17.37
C TRP A 105 -0.46 2.23 18.33
N THR A 106 -1.62 2.84 18.05
CA THR A 106 -2.21 3.90 18.90
C THR A 106 -2.76 3.38 20.23
N ALA A 107 -2.97 2.06 20.40
CA ALA A 107 -3.57 1.50 21.61
C ALA A 107 -2.77 1.83 22.88
N ALA A 108 -1.44 1.66 22.86
CA ALA A 108 -0.58 1.94 24.00
C ALA A 108 -0.55 3.44 24.41
N PRO A 109 -0.27 4.40 23.51
CA PRO A 109 -0.30 5.82 23.86
C PRO A 109 -1.70 6.33 24.24
N LEU A 110 -2.79 5.75 23.69
CA LEU A 110 -4.15 6.06 24.14
C LEU A 110 -4.37 5.64 25.59
N ALA A 111 -4.05 4.39 25.93
CA ALA A 111 -4.20 3.86 27.28
C ALA A 111 -3.36 4.65 28.30
N TRP A 112 -2.10 4.95 27.94
CA TRP A 112 -1.22 5.77 28.76
C TRP A 112 -1.79 7.17 29.01
N GLY A 113 -2.27 7.84 27.96
CA GLY A 113 -2.85 9.18 28.10
C GLY A 113 -4.09 9.20 29.00
N THR A 114 -4.98 8.20 28.86
CA THR A 114 -6.16 8.05 29.73
C THR A 114 -5.78 7.82 31.19
N ALA A 115 -4.78 6.98 31.47
CA ALA A 115 -4.28 6.75 32.82
C ALA A 115 -3.72 8.02 33.49
N HIS A 116 -3.22 8.97 32.69
CA HIS A 116 -2.71 10.27 33.15
C HIS A 116 -3.77 11.40 33.09
N GLY A 117 -5.07 11.04 33.11
CA GLY A 117 -6.18 11.99 33.16
C GLY A 117 -6.38 12.82 31.88
N ARG A 118 -5.79 12.39 30.75
CA ARG A 118 -5.98 13.03 29.44
C ARG A 118 -7.14 12.36 28.69
N LYS A 119 -7.64 13.04 27.66
CA LYS A 119 -8.65 12.50 26.72
C LYS A 119 -8.04 12.39 25.32
N PRO A 120 -7.07 11.50 25.09
CA PRO A 120 -6.40 11.41 23.81
C PRO A 120 -7.34 10.86 22.74
N GLN A 121 -7.14 11.31 21.50
CA GLN A 121 -7.91 10.84 20.34
C GLN A 121 -6.98 10.16 19.36
N ARG A 122 -7.45 9.07 18.76
CA ARG A 122 -6.71 8.32 17.74
C ARG A 122 -6.24 9.21 16.59
N ALA A 123 -7.15 10.04 16.04
CA ALA A 123 -6.82 10.96 14.96
C ALA A 123 -5.75 11.99 15.35
N GLY A 124 -5.77 12.46 16.61
CA GLY A 124 -4.73 13.33 17.16
C GLY A 124 -3.37 12.66 17.18
N LEU A 125 -3.30 11.41 17.67
CA LEU A 125 -2.06 10.62 17.68
C LEU A 125 -1.52 10.35 16.27
N GLU A 126 -2.38 9.94 15.34
CA GLU A 126 -2.00 9.71 13.93
C GLU A 126 -1.47 10.99 13.26
N SER A 127 -2.12 12.13 13.53
CA SER A 127 -1.70 13.44 13.02
C SER A 127 -0.39 13.91 13.67
N GLY A 128 -0.22 13.69 14.98
CA GLY A 128 0.99 14.02 15.72
C GLY A 128 2.20 13.18 15.28
N LEU A 129 2.02 11.87 15.10
CA LEU A 129 3.10 11.01 14.60
C LEU A 129 3.50 11.40 13.18
N LEU A 130 2.53 11.71 12.29
CA LEU A 130 2.85 12.24 10.97
C LEU A 130 3.71 13.50 11.06
N ALA A 131 3.40 14.43 11.99
CA ALA A 131 4.19 15.65 12.17
C ALA A 131 5.62 15.35 12.65
N LEU A 132 5.79 14.46 13.62
CA LEU A 132 7.10 14.03 14.12
C LEU A 132 7.94 13.33 13.04
N VAL A 133 7.29 12.53 12.19
CA VAL A 133 7.93 11.94 11.01
C VAL A 133 8.30 13.02 10.02
N CYS A 134 7.41 13.93 9.64
CA CYS A 134 7.75 14.97 8.66
C CYS A 134 8.86 15.92 9.16
N ALA A 135 8.89 16.22 10.46
CA ALA A 135 9.93 17.03 11.10
C ALA A 135 11.28 16.32 11.27
N ASP A 136 11.35 15.04 10.94
CA ASP A 136 12.55 14.21 11.11
C ASP A 136 12.97 14.02 12.57
N VAL A 137 12.00 13.94 13.48
CA VAL A 137 12.26 13.59 14.89
C VAL A 137 12.33 12.07 15.06
N ILE A 138 11.45 11.36 14.35
CA ILE A 138 11.29 9.91 14.37
C ILE A 138 11.23 9.40 12.93
N ARG A 139 11.88 8.28 12.67
CA ARG A 139 11.88 7.52 11.42
C ARG A 139 11.38 6.09 11.69
N PRO A 140 10.10 5.79 11.43
CA PRO A 140 9.61 4.42 11.48
C PRO A 140 10.29 3.57 10.39
N SER A 141 10.34 2.25 10.61
CA SER A 141 10.97 1.34 9.65
C SER A 141 10.21 1.29 8.31
N MET A 142 10.88 0.83 7.24
CA MET A 142 10.24 0.61 5.94
C MET A 142 9.00 -0.28 6.03
N ALA A 143 9.06 -1.34 6.83
CA ALA A 143 7.96 -2.28 7.06
C ALA A 143 6.77 -1.63 7.79
N TRP A 144 7.06 -0.72 8.70
CA TRP A 144 6.04 0.05 9.40
C TRP A 144 5.33 1.03 8.43
N LEU A 145 6.11 1.75 7.60
CA LEU A 145 5.59 2.73 6.64
C LEU A 145 4.89 2.10 5.42
N SER A 146 5.24 0.86 5.09
CA SER A 146 4.60 0.11 4.00
C SER A 146 3.22 -0.44 4.40
N SER A 147 3.07 -0.84 5.66
CA SER A 147 1.88 -1.52 6.18
C SER A 147 0.70 -0.58 6.43
N SER A 148 0.95 0.63 6.96
CA SER A 148 -0.10 1.63 7.11
C SER A 148 0.52 3.00 7.36
N MET A 149 0.18 3.98 6.53
CA MET A 149 0.57 5.37 6.75
C MET A 149 -0.47 6.36 6.29
N SER A 150 -0.36 7.60 6.79
CA SER A 150 -1.25 8.69 6.41
C SER A 150 -1.21 8.92 4.89
N PRO A 151 -2.36 9.10 4.22
CA PRO A 151 -2.40 9.47 2.80
C PRO A 151 -1.75 10.84 2.53
N HIS A 152 -1.52 11.64 3.57
CA HIS A 152 -0.88 12.95 3.48
C HIS A 152 0.65 12.90 3.59
N LEU A 153 1.25 11.74 3.84
CA LEU A 153 2.70 11.59 4.04
C LEU A 153 3.51 12.22 2.90
N ARG A 154 3.18 11.88 1.64
CA ARG A 154 3.92 12.39 0.48
C ARG A 154 3.99 13.91 0.44
N GLY A 155 2.83 14.56 0.52
CA GLY A 155 2.77 16.02 0.45
C GLY A 155 3.52 16.67 1.61
N ALA A 156 3.41 16.11 2.81
CA ALA A 156 4.08 16.65 3.99
C ALA A 156 5.61 16.45 3.96
N ILE A 157 6.10 15.28 3.51
CA ILE A 157 7.54 15.02 3.33
C ILE A 157 8.14 15.94 2.28
N GLU A 158 7.46 16.10 1.15
CA GLU A 158 7.89 16.97 0.09
C GLU A 158 8.05 18.41 0.57
N THR A 159 7.06 18.98 1.25
CA THR A 159 7.16 20.36 1.76
C THR A 159 8.23 20.49 2.84
N ALA A 160 8.32 19.51 3.75
CA ALA A 160 9.12 19.66 4.97
C ALA A 160 10.58 19.24 4.85
N ARG A 161 10.91 18.29 3.96
CA ARG A 161 12.24 17.67 3.92
C ARG A 161 13.00 17.96 2.64
N ASP A 162 12.36 17.89 1.48
CA ASP A 162 13.07 18.08 0.19
C ASP A 162 12.19 18.69 -0.92
N PRO A 163 11.71 19.93 -0.76
CA PRO A 163 10.84 20.55 -1.76
C PRO A 163 11.53 20.72 -3.12
N LYS A 164 12.85 20.93 -3.12
CA LYS A 164 13.65 21.09 -4.33
C LYS A 164 13.78 19.77 -5.09
N GLY A 165 14.20 18.69 -4.44
CA GLY A 165 14.39 17.40 -5.10
C GLY A 165 13.09 16.85 -5.70
N PHE A 166 11.96 17.00 -5.00
CA PHE A 166 10.65 16.63 -5.55
C PHE A 166 10.21 17.53 -6.72
N THR A 167 10.59 18.81 -6.73
CA THR A 167 10.32 19.71 -7.86
C THR A 167 11.19 19.32 -9.07
N ASP A 168 12.48 19.12 -8.86
CA ASP A 168 13.43 18.73 -9.90
C ASP A 168 13.02 17.39 -10.53
N LEU A 169 12.61 16.41 -9.73
CA LEU A 169 12.12 15.12 -10.21
C LEU A 169 10.85 15.21 -11.08
N ARG A 170 9.93 16.13 -10.79
CA ARG A 170 8.74 16.34 -11.64
C ARG A 170 9.06 17.03 -12.95
N ASN A 171 10.06 17.90 -12.92
CA ASN A 171 10.54 18.62 -14.10
C ASN A 171 11.43 17.72 -14.99
N ALA A 172 12.00 16.66 -14.43
CA ALA A 172 12.77 15.67 -15.18
C ALA A 172 11.88 14.97 -16.24
N ARG A 173 12.21 15.18 -17.52
CA ARG A 173 11.47 14.60 -18.64
C ARG A 173 11.89 13.15 -18.85
N MET A 174 11.07 12.20 -18.42
CA MET A 174 11.32 10.77 -18.66
C MET A 174 10.94 10.35 -20.09
N PRO A 175 11.79 9.59 -20.81
CA PRO A 175 11.41 8.94 -22.06
C PRO A 175 10.20 8.04 -21.85
N GLY A 176 9.18 8.15 -22.70
CA GLY A 176 7.97 7.32 -22.62
C GLY A 176 7.00 7.67 -21.49
N GLN A 177 7.01 8.93 -21.00
CA GLN A 177 6.17 9.51 -19.94
C GLN A 177 5.23 8.51 -19.23
N PRO A 178 5.61 8.02 -18.05
CA PRO A 178 4.76 7.08 -17.30
C PRO A 178 3.42 7.72 -16.97
N ASP A 179 2.36 6.91 -16.96
CA ASP A 179 1.03 7.38 -16.60
C ASP A 179 0.97 8.00 -15.19
N GLN A 180 -0.03 8.85 -14.95
CA GLN A 180 -0.19 9.58 -13.69
C GLN A 180 -0.25 8.67 -12.45
N ARG A 181 -0.77 7.44 -12.59
CA ARG A 181 -0.88 6.50 -11.47
C ARG A 181 0.49 5.94 -11.10
N ARG A 182 1.30 5.56 -12.09
CA ARG A 182 2.68 5.08 -11.88
C ARG A 182 3.53 6.17 -11.23
N THR A 183 3.46 7.40 -11.73
CA THR A 183 4.16 8.55 -11.15
C THR A 183 3.74 8.78 -9.70
N SER A 184 2.43 8.77 -9.41
CA SER A 184 1.94 8.94 -8.04
C SER A 184 2.42 7.82 -7.10
N LYS A 185 2.46 6.56 -7.56
CA LYS A 185 3.01 5.44 -6.79
C LYS A 185 4.50 5.61 -6.51
N ALA A 186 5.28 6.01 -7.51
CA ALA A 186 6.71 6.26 -7.36
C ALA A 186 6.98 7.38 -6.34
N LEU A 187 6.31 8.53 -6.45
CA LEU A 187 6.48 9.62 -5.48
C LEU A 187 6.10 9.23 -4.05
N ASN A 188 5.06 8.39 -3.88
CA ASN A 188 4.71 7.84 -2.57
C ASN A 188 5.79 6.88 -2.03
N ALA A 189 6.46 6.12 -2.90
CA ALA A 189 7.57 5.26 -2.51
C ALA A 189 8.78 6.09 -2.05
N LEU A 190 9.16 7.13 -2.81
CA LEU A 190 10.26 8.03 -2.46
C LEU A 190 10.00 8.73 -1.13
N ALA A 191 8.78 9.24 -0.89
CA ALA A 191 8.43 9.85 0.38
C ALA A 191 8.56 8.89 1.58
N ARG A 192 8.23 7.60 1.41
CA ARG A 192 8.46 6.58 2.45
C ARG A 192 9.94 6.33 2.68
N ILE A 193 10.76 6.29 1.62
CA ILE A 193 12.21 6.12 1.74
C ILE A 193 12.81 7.27 2.53
N LEU A 194 12.48 8.52 2.18
CA LEU A 194 12.92 9.71 2.93
C LEU A 194 12.46 9.67 4.38
N ALA A 195 11.20 9.29 4.64
CA ALA A 195 10.68 9.18 6.00
C ALA A 195 11.40 8.11 6.84
N ALA A 196 11.87 7.01 6.23
CA ALA A 196 12.57 5.93 6.92
C ALA A 196 14.07 6.19 7.09
N LYS A 197 14.71 6.80 6.10
CA LYS A 197 16.18 6.86 6.00
C LYS A 197 16.75 8.27 6.03
N GLY A 198 15.91 9.30 5.94
CA GLY A 198 16.35 10.67 5.79
C GLY A 198 17.05 10.92 4.45
N GLY A 199 17.78 12.03 4.41
CA GLY A 199 18.35 12.56 3.18
C GLY A 199 17.30 13.18 2.25
N GLY A 200 17.75 13.57 1.07
CA GLY A 200 16.93 14.04 -0.05
C GLY A 200 16.71 12.97 -1.11
N ILE A 201 16.05 13.36 -2.19
CA ILE A 201 15.80 12.55 -3.38
C ILE A 201 17.11 12.07 -4.01
N ASP A 202 18.14 12.92 -4.03
CA ASP A 202 19.45 12.62 -4.63
C ASP A 202 20.25 11.56 -3.86
N ASP A 203 19.93 11.34 -2.59
CA ASP A 203 20.59 10.32 -1.76
C ASP A 203 20.00 8.91 -1.97
N ILE A 204 18.87 8.79 -2.66
CA ILE A 204 18.18 7.50 -2.82
C ILE A 204 18.96 6.58 -3.75
N VAL A 205 19.20 5.35 -3.27
CA VAL A 205 19.84 4.29 -4.05
C VAL A 205 18.84 3.21 -4.45
N VAL A 206 19.19 2.41 -5.47
CA VAL A 206 18.37 1.27 -5.94
C VAL A 206 18.02 0.31 -4.80
N GLY A 207 18.98 0.06 -3.89
CA GLY A 207 18.78 -0.77 -2.71
C GLY A 207 17.63 -0.32 -1.80
N ASP A 208 17.42 1.00 -1.64
CA ASP A 208 16.31 1.53 -0.83
C ASP A 208 14.95 1.19 -1.44
N VAL A 209 14.87 1.23 -2.77
CA VAL A 209 13.65 0.87 -3.51
C VAL A 209 13.37 -0.62 -3.37
N LEU A 210 14.41 -1.45 -3.51
CA LEU A 210 14.33 -2.91 -3.33
C LEU A 210 13.89 -3.27 -1.90
N GLU A 211 14.47 -2.64 -0.89
CA GLU A 211 14.09 -2.85 0.50
C GLU A 211 12.64 -2.42 0.76
N LEU A 212 12.20 -1.27 0.23
CA LEU A 212 10.81 -0.86 0.36
C LEU A 212 9.85 -1.84 -0.34
N LEU A 213 10.22 -2.38 -1.49
CA LEU A 213 9.44 -3.41 -2.17
C LEU A 213 9.34 -4.69 -1.32
N LEU A 214 10.44 -5.12 -0.71
CA LEU A 214 10.48 -6.27 0.22
C LEU A 214 9.71 -6.01 1.53
N ALA A 215 9.67 -4.76 1.98
CA ALA A 215 8.93 -4.37 3.16
C ALA A 215 7.42 -4.20 2.88
N ALA A 216 7.06 -3.84 1.64
CA ALA A 216 5.68 -3.72 1.18
C ALA A 216 5.07 -5.04 0.71
N THR A 217 5.89 -6.07 0.52
CA THR A 217 5.39 -7.44 0.46
C THR A 217 5.05 -7.86 1.89
N PRO A 218 3.77 -8.09 2.24
CA PRO A 218 3.44 -8.68 3.52
C PRO A 218 4.14 -10.03 3.57
N THR A 219 5.23 -10.13 4.37
CA THR A 219 6.08 -11.31 4.63
C THR A 219 5.73 -12.46 3.69
N PHE A 220 6.32 -12.50 2.49
CA PHE A 220 5.90 -13.35 1.35
C PHE A 220 4.87 -14.39 1.74
N THR A 221 3.59 -13.97 1.70
CA THR A 221 2.52 -14.86 2.13
C THR A 221 2.56 -16.01 1.15
N SER A 222 2.96 -17.20 1.62
CA SER A 222 3.11 -18.34 0.73
C SER A 222 1.77 -18.63 0.04
N PRO A 223 1.75 -19.29 -1.13
CA PRO A 223 0.50 -19.74 -1.74
C PRO A 223 -0.45 -20.41 -0.75
N ALA A 224 0.09 -21.22 0.17
CA ALA A 224 -0.65 -21.79 1.31
C ALA A 224 -1.32 -20.73 2.17
N GLN A 225 -0.55 -19.78 2.70
CA GLN A 225 -1.09 -18.72 3.55
C GLN A 225 -2.05 -17.76 2.81
N LEU A 226 -1.90 -17.59 1.48
CA LEU A 226 -2.84 -16.81 0.67
C LEU A 226 -4.20 -17.51 0.59
N VAL A 227 -4.20 -18.85 0.46
CA VAL A 227 -5.41 -19.68 0.42
C VAL A 227 -6.04 -19.82 1.80
N ASP A 228 -5.24 -20.00 2.86
CA ASP A 228 -5.73 -20.26 4.22
C ASP A 228 -6.54 -19.10 4.80
N ARG A 229 -6.36 -17.88 4.28
CA ARG A 229 -7.18 -16.70 4.64
C ARG A 229 -8.68 -16.85 4.36
N PHE A 230 -9.05 -17.77 3.48
CA PHE A 230 -10.44 -18.00 3.08
C PHE A 230 -11.10 -19.15 3.83
N ASP A 231 -10.38 -19.83 4.74
CA ASP A 231 -10.88 -20.89 5.61
C ASP A 231 -11.69 -21.98 4.88
N LEU A 232 -11.13 -22.50 3.78
CA LEU A 232 -11.81 -23.52 2.97
C LEU A 232 -12.02 -24.81 3.76
N LYS A 233 -13.24 -25.35 3.66
CA LYS A 233 -13.65 -26.60 4.32
C LYS A 233 -13.12 -27.82 3.57
N CYS A 234 -13.19 -27.80 2.24
CA CYS A 234 -12.68 -28.89 1.39
C CYS A 234 -11.15 -28.86 1.31
N LYS A 235 -10.48 -29.71 2.11
CA LYS A 235 -9.01 -29.80 2.13
C LYS A 235 -8.38 -30.23 0.81
N PRO A 236 -8.92 -31.23 0.07
CA PRO A 236 -8.38 -31.59 -1.25
C PRO A 236 -8.35 -30.41 -2.23
N ILE A 237 -9.40 -29.59 -2.26
CA ILE A 237 -9.47 -28.44 -3.16
C ILE A 237 -8.58 -27.30 -2.68
N ARG A 238 -8.48 -27.09 -1.36
CA ARG A 238 -7.49 -26.19 -0.77
C ARG A 238 -6.08 -26.55 -1.25
N ASP A 239 -5.69 -27.82 -1.16
CA ASP A 239 -4.34 -28.26 -1.53
C ASP A 239 -4.09 -28.17 -3.04
N LEU A 240 -5.11 -28.43 -3.86
CA LEU A 240 -5.07 -28.19 -5.30
C LEU A 240 -4.82 -26.71 -5.63
N LEU A 241 -5.57 -25.79 -5.00
CA LEU A 241 -5.43 -24.35 -5.23
C LEU A 241 -4.05 -23.83 -4.78
N VAL A 242 -3.52 -24.35 -3.67
CA VAL A 242 -2.16 -24.06 -3.22
C VAL A 242 -1.13 -24.55 -4.24
N SER A 243 -1.28 -25.78 -4.73
CA SER A 243 -0.38 -26.35 -5.74
C SER A 243 -0.38 -25.52 -7.02
N TYR A 244 -1.56 -25.17 -7.52
CA TYR A 244 -1.71 -24.32 -8.71
C TYR A 244 -1.07 -22.93 -8.55
N LEU A 245 -1.31 -22.26 -7.42
CA LEU A 245 -0.70 -20.95 -7.15
C LEU A 245 0.82 -21.05 -6.99
N THR A 246 1.32 -22.14 -6.42
CA THR A 246 2.76 -22.43 -6.29
C THR A 246 3.41 -22.63 -7.66
N GLU A 247 2.78 -23.39 -8.55
CA GLU A 247 3.27 -23.58 -9.92
C GLU A 247 3.27 -22.28 -10.74
N ARG A 248 2.26 -21.42 -10.53
CA ARG A 248 2.16 -20.12 -11.20
C ARG A 248 3.14 -19.09 -10.66
N GLN A 249 3.49 -19.15 -9.38
CA GLN A 249 4.27 -18.13 -8.66
C GLN A 249 5.55 -17.68 -9.37
N PRO A 250 6.39 -18.55 -9.97
CA PRO A 250 7.61 -18.12 -10.65
C PRO A 250 7.37 -17.32 -11.94
N SER A 251 6.16 -17.38 -12.51
CA SER A 251 5.84 -16.82 -13.83
C SER A 251 5.10 -15.48 -13.79
N ILE A 252 4.68 -15.03 -12.59
CA ILE A 252 3.83 -13.84 -12.40
C ILE A 252 4.31 -12.99 -11.22
N ASP A 253 3.98 -11.70 -11.23
CA ASP A 253 4.26 -10.84 -10.08
C ASP A 253 3.36 -11.15 -8.88
N TYR A 254 3.83 -10.80 -7.68
CA TYR A 254 3.11 -11.09 -6.43
C TYR A 254 1.74 -10.41 -6.35
N VAL A 255 1.56 -9.22 -6.93
CA VAL A 255 0.24 -8.56 -6.95
C VAL A 255 -0.73 -9.35 -7.82
N THR A 256 -0.26 -9.84 -8.97
CA THR A 256 -1.01 -10.75 -9.85
C THR A 256 -1.30 -12.08 -9.15
N LEU A 257 -0.34 -12.67 -8.43
CA LEU A 257 -0.52 -13.89 -7.64
C LEU A 257 -1.58 -13.72 -6.54
N MET A 258 -1.51 -12.61 -5.79
CA MET A 258 -2.49 -12.26 -4.75
C MET A 258 -3.88 -12.04 -5.35
N GLN A 259 -3.97 -11.41 -6.51
CA GLN A 259 -5.25 -11.22 -7.22
C GLN A 259 -5.81 -12.55 -7.74
N LEU A 260 -4.94 -13.44 -8.24
CA LEU A 260 -5.31 -14.76 -8.70
C LEU A 260 -5.85 -15.62 -7.54
N SER A 261 -5.19 -15.59 -6.38
CA SER A 261 -5.69 -16.21 -5.14
C SER A 261 -7.07 -15.67 -4.74
N ARG A 262 -7.26 -14.35 -4.72
CA ARG A 262 -8.59 -13.75 -4.44
C ARG A 262 -9.67 -14.23 -5.41
N ASN A 263 -9.34 -14.35 -6.69
CA ASN A 263 -10.29 -14.75 -7.73
C ASN A 263 -10.67 -16.23 -7.61
N LEU A 264 -9.69 -17.12 -7.48
CA LEU A 264 -9.94 -18.57 -7.46
C LEU A 264 -10.46 -19.06 -6.11
N VAL A 265 -9.88 -18.56 -5.02
CA VAL A 265 -10.19 -19.04 -3.69
C VAL A 265 -11.41 -18.33 -3.14
N GLY A 266 -11.36 -16.99 -3.09
CA GLY A 266 -12.40 -16.19 -2.44
C GLY A 266 -13.67 -16.07 -3.28
N TYR A 267 -13.53 -15.69 -4.55
CA TYR A 267 -14.70 -15.42 -5.39
C TYR A 267 -15.30 -16.66 -6.04
N PHE A 268 -14.52 -17.71 -6.25
CA PHE A 268 -15.00 -18.95 -6.85
C PHE A 268 -15.25 -20.02 -5.79
N TRP A 269 -14.22 -20.64 -5.22
CA TRP A 269 -14.43 -21.83 -4.39
C TRP A 269 -15.15 -21.55 -3.08
N ALA A 270 -14.77 -20.51 -2.34
CA ALA A 270 -15.43 -20.15 -1.08
C ALA A 270 -16.91 -19.77 -1.29
N ASP A 271 -17.24 -19.12 -2.42
CA ASP A 271 -18.64 -18.86 -2.79
C ASP A 271 -19.41 -20.16 -3.07
N LEU A 272 -18.78 -21.13 -3.75
CA LEU A 272 -19.37 -22.44 -3.98
C LEU A 272 -19.62 -23.19 -2.67
N GLU A 273 -18.65 -23.26 -1.75
CA GLU A 273 -18.84 -23.91 -0.44
C GLU A 273 -19.94 -23.24 0.38
N GLN A 274 -20.08 -21.92 0.27
CA GLN A 274 -21.13 -21.18 0.97
C GLN A 274 -22.54 -21.55 0.47
N HIS A 275 -22.70 -21.80 -0.83
CA HIS A 275 -24.02 -22.05 -1.45
C HIS A 275 -24.30 -23.55 -1.69
N HIS A 276 -23.27 -24.40 -1.65
CA HIS A 276 -23.35 -25.85 -1.85
C HIS A 276 -22.56 -26.57 -0.72
N PRO A 277 -23.13 -26.68 0.50
CA PRO A 277 -22.45 -27.31 1.62
C PRO A 277 -22.06 -28.76 1.31
N GLY A 278 -20.80 -29.12 1.56
CA GLY A 278 -20.28 -30.46 1.30
C GLY A 278 -19.71 -30.67 -0.10
N ILE A 279 -19.69 -29.63 -0.96
CA ILE A 279 -19.03 -29.71 -2.27
C ILE A 279 -17.53 -29.98 -2.12
N ASP A 280 -17.02 -30.96 -2.86
CA ASP A 280 -15.64 -31.44 -2.75
C ASP A 280 -14.94 -31.66 -4.10
N SER A 281 -15.63 -31.36 -5.21
CA SER A 281 -15.17 -31.65 -6.57
C SER A 281 -15.33 -30.45 -7.49
N LEU A 282 -14.39 -30.31 -8.45
CA LEU A 282 -14.49 -29.36 -9.57
C LEU A 282 -15.38 -29.86 -10.70
N HIS A 283 -15.86 -31.10 -10.64
CA HIS A 283 -16.88 -31.61 -11.55
C HIS A 283 -18.26 -31.11 -11.12
N LEU A 284 -18.56 -29.88 -11.52
CA LEU A 284 -19.79 -29.19 -11.15
C LEU A 284 -20.95 -29.60 -12.05
N ALA A 285 -22.13 -29.76 -11.46
CA ALA A 285 -23.37 -29.88 -12.22
C ALA A 285 -23.62 -28.58 -13.03
N PRO A 286 -24.22 -28.64 -14.24
CA PRO A 286 -24.29 -27.51 -15.17
C PRO A 286 -24.90 -26.21 -14.58
N GLU A 287 -25.84 -26.35 -13.65
CA GLU A 287 -26.54 -25.25 -12.99
C GLU A 287 -25.68 -24.49 -11.96
N VAL A 288 -24.66 -25.15 -11.41
CA VAL A 288 -23.82 -24.58 -10.34
C VAL A 288 -22.96 -23.43 -10.89
N PRO A 289 -22.19 -23.57 -11.99
CA PRO A 289 -21.45 -22.48 -12.61
C PRO A 289 -22.33 -21.30 -13.03
N ASP A 290 -23.55 -21.55 -13.53
CA ASP A 290 -24.43 -20.48 -14.00
C ASP A 290 -25.00 -19.66 -12.84
N SER A 291 -25.39 -20.32 -11.75
CA SER A 291 -25.79 -19.65 -10.52
C SER A 291 -24.64 -18.82 -9.93
N TRP A 292 -23.41 -19.36 -9.94
CA TRP A 292 -22.22 -18.64 -9.51
C TRP A 292 -21.91 -17.42 -10.38
N LYS A 293 -21.99 -17.55 -11.72
CA LYS A 293 -21.77 -16.44 -12.66
C LYS A 293 -22.77 -15.31 -12.43
N ALA A 294 -24.02 -15.63 -12.09
CA ALA A 294 -25.05 -14.65 -11.77
C ALA A 294 -24.71 -13.91 -10.46
N ARG A 295 -24.31 -14.63 -9.41
CA ARG A 295 -23.87 -14.03 -8.13
C ARG A 295 -22.65 -13.14 -8.30
N ILE A 296 -21.64 -13.58 -9.06
CA ILE A 296 -20.39 -12.83 -9.19
C ILE A 296 -20.52 -11.55 -10.01
N ALA A 297 -21.54 -11.47 -10.88
CA ALA A 297 -21.79 -10.33 -11.76
C ALA A 297 -22.09 -9.03 -11.00
N VAL A 298 -22.60 -9.14 -9.77
CA VAL A 298 -23.05 -8.00 -8.97
C VAL A 298 -22.38 -8.01 -7.59
N LYS A 299 -22.35 -6.85 -6.94
CA LYS A 299 -21.96 -6.70 -5.54
C LYS A 299 -23.01 -5.88 -4.81
N THR A 300 -23.20 -6.23 -3.55
CA THR A 300 -24.02 -5.44 -2.65
C THR A 300 -23.15 -4.35 -2.01
N VAL A 301 -23.51 -3.09 -2.22
CA VAL A 301 -22.82 -1.93 -1.63
C VAL A 301 -23.74 -1.28 -0.61
N LYS A 302 -23.22 -1.11 0.60
CA LYS A 302 -23.89 -0.38 1.67
C LYS A 302 -23.45 1.08 1.62
N HIS A 303 -24.38 1.99 1.32
CA HIS A 303 -24.13 3.42 1.28
C HIS A 303 -24.81 4.09 2.46
N ARG A 304 -24.06 4.90 3.21
CA ARG A 304 -24.62 5.67 4.32
C ARG A 304 -25.29 6.92 3.75
N MET A 305 -26.59 7.05 3.96
CA MET A 305 -27.37 8.19 3.51
C MET A 305 -27.13 9.42 4.42
N PRO A 306 -27.42 10.64 3.93
CA PRO A 306 -27.28 11.88 4.71
C PRO A 306 -28.13 11.90 6.00
N ASN A 307 -29.21 11.13 6.06
CA ASN A 307 -30.07 10.98 7.24
C ASN A 307 -29.54 9.96 8.27
N GLY A 308 -28.34 9.40 8.06
CA GLY A 308 -27.72 8.43 8.96
C GLY A 308 -28.11 6.97 8.71
N THR A 309 -29.11 6.69 7.87
CA THR A 309 -29.57 5.34 7.52
C THR A 309 -28.63 4.69 6.50
N VAL A 310 -28.49 3.36 6.54
CA VAL A 310 -27.68 2.60 5.58
C VAL A 310 -28.58 2.04 4.48
N ALA A 311 -28.41 2.54 3.26
CA ALA A 311 -29.01 1.97 2.06
C ALA A 311 -28.19 0.79 1.56
N THR A 312 -28.85 -0.26 1.10
CA THR A 312 -28.18 -1.38 0.45
C THR A 312 -28.57 -1.38 -1.03
N THR A 313 -27.60 -1.16 -1.92
CA THR A 313 -27.81 -1.14 -3.37
C THR A 313 -27.01 -2.26 -4.02
N THR A 314 -27.60 -2.91 -5.02
CA THR A 314 -26.91 -3.89 -5.86
C THR A 314 -26.32 -3.18 -7.07
N GLU A 315 -25.02 -3.29 -7.27
CA GLU A 315 -24.30 -2.65 -8.38
C GLU A 315 -23.52 -3.69 -9.20
N PRO A 316 -23.28 -3.46 -10.50
CA PRO A 316 -22.42 -4.31 -11.31
C PRO A 316 -21.00 -4.41 -10.73
N ARG A 317 -20.45 -5.62 -10.66
CA ARG A 317 -19.07 -5.85 -10.24
C ARG A 317 -18.16 -5.71 -11.46
N ILE A 318 -17.46 -4.59 -11.58
CA ILE A 318 -16.50 -4.30 -12.68
C ILE A 318 -15.48 -5.44 -12.87
N ALA A 319 -15.04 -6.08 -11.78
CA ALA A 319 -14.06 -7.17 -11.82
C ALA A 319 -14.63 -8.54 -12.24
N ALA A 320 -15.95 -8.68 -12.47
CA ALA A 320 -16.60 -9.97 -12.74
C ALA A 320 -15.99 -10.70 -13.95
N LEU A 321 -15.62 -9.97 -15.00
CA LEU A 321 -14.98 -10.56 -16.18
C LEU A 321 -13.62 -11.16 -15.85
N MET A 322 -12.78 -10.45 -15.08
CA MET A 322 -11.46 -10.94 -14.68
C MET A 322 -11.55 -12.17 -13.77
N ILE A 323 -12.56 -12.21 -12.89
CA ILE A 323 -12.81 -13.36 -12.03
C ILE A 323 -13.20 -14.58 -12.89
N ARG A 324 -14.10 -14.42 -13.86
CA ARG A 324 -14.52 -15.50 -14.77
C ARG A 324 -13.36 -16.02 -15.62
N LEU A 325 -12.54 -15.13 -16.17
CA LEU A 325 -11.37 -15.51 -16.97
C LEU A 325 -10.35 -16.31 -16.15
N ALA A 326 -10.13 -15.92 -14.89
CA ALA A 326 -9.22 -16.63 -13.99
C ALA A 326 -9.67 -18.07 -13.71
N CYS A 327 -10.98 -18.35 -13.70
CA CYS A 327 -11.56 -19.66 -13.40
C CYS A 327 -11.72 -20.55 -14.66
N GLY A 328 -11.20 -20.13 -15.82
CA GLY A 328 -11.26 -20.88 -17.09
C GLY A 328 -12.10 -20.17 -18.15
N GLY A 329 -11.45 -19.45 -19.08
CA GLY A 329 -12.11 -18.75 -20.18
C GLY A 329 -11.49 -19.04 -21.54
N SER A 330 -12.24 -19.77 -22.40
CA SER A 330 -12.29 -19.53 -23.87
C SER A 330 -13.38 -20.31 -24.60
N THR A 331 -14.01 -21.35 -24.01
CA THR A 331 -15.11 -22.08 -24.66
C THR A 331 -16.31 -22.28 -23.74
N TRP A 332 -17.03 -21.20 -23.46
CA TRP A 332 -18.41 -21.30 -22.95
C TRP A 332 -19.22 -20.18 -23.61
N THR A 333 -19.45 -20.31 -24.90
CA THR A 333 -20.38 -19.46 -25.65
C THR A 333 -21.79 -19.66 -25.09
N SER A 334 -22.39 -18.57 -24.60
CA SER A 334 -23.83 -18.52 -24.32
C SER A 334 -24.59 -18.87 -25.60
N PRO A 335 -25.56 -19.80 -25.59
CA PRO A 335 -26.33 -20.10 -26.79
C PRO A 335 -27.17 -18.91 -27.29
N ASN A 336 -27.37 -17.85 -26.50
CA ASN A 336 -28.42 -16.85 -26.78
C ASN A 336 -28.01 -15.36 -26.65
N GLY A 337 -26.75 -14.99 -26.86
CA GLY A 337 -26.40 -13.61 -27.30
C GLY A 337 -26.89 -12.41 -26.47
N LEU A 338 -27.22 -12.57 -25.20
CA LEU A 338 -27.86 -11.52 -24.38
C LEU A 338 -26.89 -10.92 -23.36
N TRP A 339 -25.87 -10.17 -23.78
CA TRP A 339 -25.25 -9.06 -23.03
C TRP A 339 -24.46 -8.17 -24.01
N THR A 340 -25.09 -7.12 -24.52
CA THR A 340 -24.38 -6.03 -25.21
C THR A 340 -23.60 -5.20 -24.19
N SER A 341 -22.33 -4.92 -24.49
CA SER A 341 -21.50 -4.00 -23.70
C SER A 341 -22.16 -2.62 -23.64
N PRO A 342 -22.10 -1.88 -22.51
CA PRO A 342 -22.43 -0.46 -22.54
C PRO A 342 -21.37 0.24 -23.40
N SER A 343 -21.79 0.75 -24.56
CA SER A 343 -20.95 1.55 -25.44
C SER A 343 -20.46 2.79 -24.68
N VAL A 344 -19.14 2.96 -24.64
CA VAL A 344 -18.48 4.18 -24.20
C VAL A 344 -18.84 5.29 -25.20
N GLY A 345 -19.39 6.38 -24.67
CA GLY A 345 -20.00 7.52 -25.37
C GLY A 345 -19.40 7.90 -26.73
N GLY A 346 -20.22 7.74 -27.77
CA GLY A 346 -20.02 8.37 -29.07
C GLY A 346 -20.37 9.86 -28.98
N ARG A 347 -19.42 10.70 -29.41
CA ARG A 347 -19.61 12.12 -29.70
C ARG A 347 -20.77 12.29 -30.69
N GLY A 348 -21.77 13.10 -30.31
CA GLY A 348 -22.85 13.50 -31.21
C GLY A 348 -22.33 14.35 -32.38
N PRO A 349 -22.93 14.24 -33.57
CA PRO A 349 -22.54 15.04 -34.72
C PRO A 349 -23.07 16.48 -34.61
N SER A 350 -22.23 17.40 -35.07
CA SER A 350 -22.49 18.82 -35.27
C SER A 350 -23.75 19.05 -36.12
N ARG A 351 -24.67 19.89 -35.65
CA ARG A 351 -25.77 20.42 -36.48
C ARG A 351 -25.24 21.60 -37.29
N ALA A 352 -25.24 21.44 -38.61
CA ALA A 352 -25.30 22.54 -39.56
C ALA A 352 -26.74 22.65 -40.06
N GLN A 353 -27.40 23.76 -39.72
CA GLN A 353 -28.26 24.61 -40.55
C GLN A 353 -28.80 25.74 -39.68
#